data_AF-A0A9C9NXZ0-F1
#
_entry.id   AF-A0A9C9NXZ0-F1
#
_cell.length_a   1.000
_cell.length_b   1.000
_cell.length_c   1.000
_cell.angle_alpha   90.00
_cell.angle_beta   90.00
_cell.angle_gamma   90.00
#
_symmetry.space_group_name_H-M   'P 1'
#
loop_
_entity.id
_entity.type
_entity.pdbx_description
1 polymer ?
#
loop_
_entity_poly.entity_id
_entity_poly.type
_entity_poly.pdbx_seq_one_letter_code
_entity_poly.pdbx_strand_id
1 'polypeptide(L)'
;MDGKMRREIVGILSVLALTISLGLATAPVPAWADDTGVRYPGAITTNTEDQYDDVDWSNPENIMVNDASYATADIPSKSYTYVLRATDFGFDIPAGVTIGGIEVEIKRKAGNSQRLHDALVPLSKDGTARVGDNKAKTETNWDNSPAVAKYGGVDDVWGTTWTAAEINAATFGIYFAVGNNHNKQSSTASVDFIRVTVYYTPLPPTYDLTMAADPAEGGTATDLTAESPYAEETEVEIKAEAADGYRFVNWTAPAGTLDDDEAAEATFTMPGEDVTVTAHFIKQYDLTVDSTEGGLVTNPGEDTFTYDEGTVVDLVAEAEEGYRFDEWTGDVDTIADIDSPTTTISMNDNYSITANFEEIPLVRYELTMVADPEVGGTATDLTNEAPYTEGTEVNIKAEVADGYEFVNWAAPAGEFGNANEAETTFAMPAQNVTVTANFEEVPLPPIYPTVTTQVATEITTDSATLNMNYTLGNDTSVKVRFVYKEFTDTEWSYTAWVYKTADGTHAEVLTGFDSNTMYEFKAQLTGSATVDGDILQFTPDTSSEPPADSLSSGGGGCFIATAAYGTPAAEQIDILREFRDIVLMESTVGSQFVALYYQFSPPVADFISGSSFLRTLVREFLVDPVVWVVETAGYIWQN
;
A
#
# COMPACT_ATOMS: atom_id res chain seq x y z
N MET A 1 1.73 0.96 -21.72
CA MET A 1 1.54 1.83 -22.90
C MET A 1 0.27 2.61 -22.66
N ASP A 2 0.35 3.91 -22.89
CA ASP A 2 -0.73 4.90 -22.81
C ASP A 2 -1.07 5.45 -21.41
N GLY A 3 -1.26 6.77 -21.34
CA GLY A 3 -1.47 7.54 -20.11
C GLY A 3 -0.55 8.76 -19.95
N LYS A 4 0.42 8.94 -20.85
CA LYS A 4 1.37 10.08 -20.83
C LYS A 4 1.14 11.03 -22.01
N MET A 5 -0.12 11.39 -22.25
CA MET A 5 -0.51 12.42 -23.24
C MET A 5 -1.93 12.97 -23.01
N ARG A 6 -2.30 13.31 -21.76
CA ARG A 6 -3.57 14.01 -21.42
C ARG A 6 -3.50 14.98 -20.23
N ARG A 7 -2.31 15.53 -19.93
CA ARG A 7 -2.14 16.63 -18.95
C ARG A 7 -1.00 17.57 -19.38
N GLU A 8 -1.12 18.11 -20.60
CA GLU A 8 -0.36 19.29 -21.09
C GLU A 8 -1.26 20.14 -22.01
N ILE A 9 -2.55 20.27 -21.68
CA ILE A 9 -3.49 21.18 -22.37
C ILE A 9 -4.41 21.81 -21.32
N VAL A 10 -3.83 22.57 -20.39
CA VAL A 10 -4.54 23.60 -19.58
C VAL A 10 -3.61 24.78 -19.23
N GLY A 11 -2.28 24.62 -19.26
CA GLY A 11 -1.32 25.67 -18.85
C GLY A 11 -0.69 26.53 -19.96
N ILE A 12 -1.32 26.71 -21.13
CA ILE A 12 -0.88 27.70 -22.14
C ILE A 12 -2.14 28.32 -22.77
N LEU A 13 -2.82 29.18 -22.02
CA LEU A 13 -3.90 30.02 -22.55
C LEU A 13 -4.13 31.29 -21.72
N SER A 14 -3.07 31.97 -21.27
CA SER A 14 -3.21 33.29 -20.61
C SER A 14 -2.27 34.38 -21.12
N VAL A 15 -1.45 34.13 -22.16
CA VAL A 15 -0.60 35.19 -22.74
C VAL A 15 -0.63 35.10 -24.27
N LEU A 16 -1.76 35.43 -24.88
CA LEU A 16 -1.89 36.06 -26.21
C LEU A 16 -3.38 36.21 -26.56
N ALA A 17 -4.06 37.19 -25.96
CA ALA A 17 -5.38 37.64 -26.41
C ALA A 17 -5.49 39.17 -26.27
N LEU A 18 -4.54 39.89 -26.86
CA LEU A 18 -4.72 41.30 -27.20
C LEU A 18 -4.43 41.53 -28.69
N THR A 19 -5.11 40.76 -29.55
CA THR A 19 -5.55 41.32 -30.83
C THR A 19 -6.91 41.94 -30.57
N ILE A 20 -6.90 43.23 -30.28
CA ILE A 20 -8.09 44.08 -30.36
C ILE A 20 -8.69 43.86 -31.75
N SER A 21 -9.78 43.09 -31.82
CA SER A 21 -10.70 43.18 -32.93
C SER A 21 -11.18 44.63 -32.94
N LEU A 22 -10.63 45.42 -33.86
CA LEU A 22 -11.17 46.70 -34.28
C LEU A 22 -12.49 46.44 -35.04
N GLY A 23 -13.46 45.83 -34.37
CA GLY A 23 -14.84 45.99 -34.71
C GLY A 23 -15.19 47.42 -34.33
N LEU A 24 -15.48 48.26 -35.31
CA LEU A 24 -16.26 49.46 -35.09
C LEU A 24 -17.64 49.06 -34.54
N ALA A 25 -17.69 48.68 -33.27
CA ALA A 25 -18.82 49.05 -32.45
C ALA A 25 -18.71 50.56 -32.38
N THR A 26 -19.61 51.26 -33.06
CA THR A 26 -19.91 52.63 -32.69
C THR A 26 -20.36 52.55 -31.24
N ALA A 27 -19.43 52.78 -30.31
CA ALA A 27 -19.78 53.10 -28.94
C ALA A 27 -20.91 54.14 -29.06
N PRO A 28 -22.04 53.99 -28.35
CA PRO A 28 -22.96 55.10 -28.25
C PRO A 28 -22.11 56.30 -27.83
N VAL A 29 -22.15 57.37 -28.63
CA VAL A 29 -21.49 58.63 -28.28
C VAL A 29 -21.87 58.89 -26.83
N PRO A 30 -20.90 58.99 -25.89
CA PRO A 30 -21.24 59.15 -24.49
C PRO A 30 -22.18 60.35 -24.40
N ALA A 31 -23.36 60.13 -23.83
CA ALA A 31 -24.18 61.24 -23.39
C ALA A 31 -23.31 62.00 -22.38
N TRP A 32 -22.83 63.19 -22.74
CA TRP A 32 -22.01 64.01 -21.86
C TRP A 32 -22.74 64.16 -20.53
N ALA A 33 -22.09 63.70 -19.47
CA ALA A 33 -22.77 63.42 -18.22
C ALA A 33 -23.03 64.69 -17.38
N ASP A 34 -22.29 65.77 -17.64
CA ASP A 34 -22.36 67.00 -16.84
C ASP A 34 -22.08 68.28 -17.66
N ASP A 35 -22.59 69.41 -17.17
CA ASP A 35 -22.38 70.73 -17.76
C ASP A 35 -22.21 71.83 -16.70
N THR A 36 -21.45 72.87 -17.01
CA THR A 36 -21.14 73.96 -16.08
C THR A 36 -22.32 74.90 -15.76
N GLY A 37 -23.48 74.67 -16.37
CA GLY A 37 -24.56 75.64 -16.49
C GLY A 37 -24.17 76.84 -17.37
N VAL A 38 -25.11 77.76 -17.53
CA VAL A 38 -24.85 79.01 -18.26
C VAL A 38 -23.98 79.96 -17.44
N ARG A 39 -22.86 80.39 -18.00
CA ARG A 39 -21.97 81.40 -17.39
C ARG A 39 -21.88 82.66 -18.25
N TYR A 40 -21.94 83.80 -17.59
CA TYR A 40 -21.76 85.12 -18.21
C TYR A 40 -20.33 85.60 -18.03
N PRO A 41 -19.81 86.47 -18.91
CA PRO A 41 -18.47 87.01 -18.76
C PRO A 41 -18.38 87.98 -17.59
N GLY A 42 -17.26 87.94 -16.86
CA GLY A 42 -16.90 88.84 -15.77
C GLY A 42 -16.09 90.05 -16.22
N ALA A 43 -15.49 90.01 -17.41
CA ALA A 43 -14.69 91.11 -17.96
C ALA A 43 -14.95 91.30 -19.45
N ILE A 44 -15.12 92.56 -19.86
CA ILE A 44 -15.36 92.96 -21.25
C ILE A 44 -14.34 94.00 -21.69
N THR A 45 -13.77 93.82 -22.89
CA THR A 45 -12.99 94.86 -23.57
C THR A 45 -13.44 95.03 -25.02
N THR A 46 -13.25 96.24 -25.56
CA THR A 46 -13.35 96.50 -27.00
C THR A 46 -11.97 96.79 -27.55
N ASN A 47 -11.62 96.13 -28.67
CA ASN A 47 -10.30 96.23 -29.27
C ASN A 47 -10.41 96.42 -30.78
N THR A 48 -9.60 97.34 -31.31
CA THR A 48 -9.35 97.42 -32.75
C THR A 48 -8.45 96.27 -33.17
N GLU A 49 -8.86 95.52 -34.18
CA GLU A 49 -8.05 94.48 -34.83
C GLU A 49 -8.11 94.68 -36.35
N ASP A 50 -7.15 94.11 -37.10
CA ASP A 50 -7.16 94.20 -38.57
C ASP A 50 -8.52 93.71 -39.12
N GLN A 51 -9.17 94.55 -39.94
CA GLN A 51 -10.55 94.40 -40.48
C GLN A 51 -11.71 94.73 -39.51
N TYR A 52 -11.45 94.93 -38.22
CA TYR A 52 -12.44 95.15 -37.17
C TYR A 52 -12.12 96.43 -36.38
N ASP A 53 -12.08 97.56 -37.08
CA ASP A 53 -11.56 98.83 -36.56
C ASP A 53 -12.34 100.08 -37.02
N ASP A 54 -13.59 99.93 -37.51
CA ASP A 54 -14.38 101.08 -37.96
C ASP A 54 -15.23 101.72 -36.84
N VAL A 55 -15.93 100.92 -36.02
CA VAL A 55 -16.93 101.42 -35.05
C VAL A 55 -16.83 100.75 -33.69
N ASP A 56 -16.67 101.55 -32.64
CA ASP A 56 -16.66 101.06 -31.26
C ASP A 56 -18.08 100.79 -30.72
N TRP A 57 -18.16 99.99 -29.66
CA TRP A 57 -19.41 99.69 -28.97
C TRP A 57 -19.73 100.73 -27.90
N SER A 58 -21.01 101.09 -27.81
CA SER A 58 -21.57 101.82 -26.67
C SER A 58 -22.09 100.84 -25.63
N ASN A 59 -21.73 101.07 -24.36
CA ASN A 59 -22.08 100.24 -23.21
C ASN A 59 -21.74 98.74 -23.39
N PRO A 60 -20.48 98.40 -23.76
CA PRO A 60 -20.07 97.01 -24.01
C PRO A 60 -20.31 96.07 -22.81
N GLU A 61 -20.31 96.59 -21.58
CA GLU A 61 -20.60 95.87 -20.34
C GLU A 61 -22.03 95.29 -20.27
N ASN A 62 -22.96 95.81 -21.07
CA ASN A 62 -24.34 95.30 -21.07
C ASN A 62 -24.44 93.84 -21.51
N ILE A 63 -23.42 93.26 -22.16
CA ILE A 63 -23.44 91.85 -22.56
C ILE A 63 -23.25 90.84 -21.40
N MET A 64 -23.00 91.33 -20.19
CA MET A 64 -22.65 90.51 -19.02
C MET A 64 -23.85 89.88 -18.32
N VAL A 65 -25.09 90.25 -18.66
CA VAL A 65 -26.31 89.72 -18.03
C VAL A 65 -27.47 89.76 -19.01
N ASN A 66 -28.48 88.91 -18.80
CA ASN A 66 -29.73 88.99 -19.59
C ASN A 66 -30.73 89.91 -18.89
N ASP A 67 -30.69 91.20 -19.20
CA ASP A 67 -31.51 92.24 -18.56
C ASP A 67 -32.26 93.12 -19.57
N ALA A 68 -32.12 92.85 -20.87
CA ALA A 68 -32.64 93.67 -21.98
C ALA A 68 -32.01 95.07 -22.08
N SER A 69 -30.89 95.30 -21.41
CA SER A 69 -29.93 96.35 -21.75
C SER A 69 -29.06 95.85 -22.91
N TYR A 70 -28.60 96.74 -23.79
CA TYR A 70 -27.85 96.32 -24.97
C TYR A 70 -26.53 97.05 -25.07
N ALA A 71 -25.47 96.31 -25.41
CA ALA A 71 -24.31 96.87 -26.07
C ALA A 71 -24.71 97.19 -27.51
N THR A 72 -24.45 98.42 -27.96
CA THR A 72 -24.90 98.89 -29.28
C THR A 72 -23.80 99.49 -30.11
N ALA A 73 -23.82 99.27 -31.42
CA ALA A 73 -22.94 99.92 -32.38
C ALA A 73 -23.72 100.34 -33.63
N ASP A 74 -23.63 101.61 -34.03
CA ASP A 74 -24.24 102.11 -35.26
C ASP A 74 -23.29 101.94 -36.44
N ILE A 75 -23.40 100.81 -37.14
CA ILE A 75 -22.40 100.37 -38.13
C ILE A 75 -22.69 101.01 -39.50
N PRO A 76 -21.79 101.84 -40.08
CA PRO A 76 -21.90 102.37 -41.43
C PRO A 76 -21.98 101.28 -42.49
N SER A 77 -22.29 101.67 -43.73
CA SER A 77 -22.24 100.74 -44.87
C SER A 77 -20.83 100.25 -45.12
N LYS A 78 -20.65 98.94 -45.35
CA LYS A 78 -19.35 98.33 -45.64
C LYS A 78 -18.32 98.52 -44.52
N SER A 79 -18.77 98.40 -43.27
CA SER A 79 -17.96 98.56 -42.07
C SER A 79 -18.19 97.45 -41.06
N TYR A 80 -17.27 97.35 -40.11
CA TYR A 80 -17.28 96.37 -39.01
C TYR A 80 -17.18 97.04 -37.65
N THR A 81 -17.66 96.35 -36.62
CA THR A 81 -17.43 96.80 -35.24
C THR A 81 -15.99 96.50 -34.81
N TYR A 82 -15.55 97.18 -33.75
CA TYR A 82 -14.44 96.70 -32.93
C TYR A 82 -14.78 95.31 -32.39
N VAL A 83 -13.74 94.54 -32.08
CA VAL A 83 -13.90 93.21 -31.48
C VAL A 83 -14.31 93.39 -30.02
N LEU A 84 -15.49 92.88 -29.66
CA LEU A 84 -15.85 92.62 -28.28
C LEU A 84 -15.13 91.36 -27.80
N ARG A 85 -14.38 91.48 -26.72
CA ARG A 85 -13.78 90.34 -26.02
C ARG A 85 -14.51 90.15 -24.71
N ALA A 86 -15.19 89.03 -24.58
CA ALA A 86 -15.85 88.61 -23.36
C ALA A 86 -14.98 87.54 -22.70
N THR A 87 -14.47 87.79 -21.50
CA THR A 87 -13.59 86.89 -20.74
C THR A 87 -14.10 86.72 -19.31
N ASP A 88 -13.39 85.91 -18.52
CA ASP A 88 -13.65 85.70 -17.09
C ASP A 88 -15.03 85.12 -16.79
N PHE A 89 -15.33 83.97 -17.41
CA PHE A 89 -16.61 83.28 -17.24
C PHE A 89 -16.77 82.57 -15.87
N GLY A 90 -15.70 82.51 -15.06
CA GLY A 90 -15.77 81.96 -13.70
C GLY A 90 -16.11 80.46 -13.65
N PHE A 91 -15.54 79.66 -14.55
CA PHE A 91 -15.68 78.20 -14.53
C PHE A 91 -14.82 77.58 -13.42
N ASP A 92 -15.31 76.47 -12.85
CA ASP A 92 -14.62 75.67 -11.83
C ASP A 92 -14.73 74.18 -12.19
N ILE A 93 -14.23 73.84 -13.38
CA ILE A 93 -14.23 72.48 -13.91
C ILE A 93 -13.12 71.68 -13.23
N PRO A 94 -13.37 70.48 -12.68
CA PRO A 94 -12.32 69.66 -12.07
C PRO A 94 -11.16 69.36 -13.03
N ALA A 95 -9.93 69.35 -12.52
CA ALA A 95 -8.77 69.00 -13.31
C ALA A 95 -8.84 67.53 -13.79
N GLY A 96 -8.26 67.22 -14.96
CA GLY A 96 -8.18 65.86 -15.50
C GLY A 96 -9.42 65.39 -16.28
N VAL A 97 -10.55 66.10 -16.20
CA VAL A 97 -11.74 65.78 -17.01
C VAL A 97 -11.47 66.03 -18.50
N THR A 98 -12.26 65.36 -19.35
CA THR A 98 -12.26 65.61 -20.80
C THR A 98 -13.34 66.62 -21.16
N ILE A 99 -12.98 67.70 -21.86
CA ILE A 99 -13.94 68.67 -22.42
C ILE A 99 -14.56 68.09 -23.69
N GLY A 100 -15.88 67.94 -23.69
CA GLY A 100 -16.66 67.37 -24.79
C GLY A 100 -17.21 68.38 -25.78
N GLY A 101 -17.55 69.58 -25.30
CA GLY A 101 -18.10 70.63 -26.14
C GLY A 101 -18.26 71.96 -25.44
N ILE A 102 -18.35 73.02 -26.23
CA ILE A 102 -18.52 74.40 -25.78
C ILE A 102 -19.66 75.01 -26.58
N GLU A 103 -20.75 75.41 -25.91
CA GLU A 103 -21.85 76.15 -26.53
C GLU A 103 -21.77 77.63 -26.11
N VAL A 104 -21.75 78.52 -27.09
CA VAL A 104 -21.82 79.96 -26.90
C VAL A 104 -23.18 80.45 -27.37
N GLU A 105 -23.85 81.23 -26.52
CA GLU A 105 -25.15 81.82 -26.82
C GLU A 105 -25.06 83.34 -26.81
N ILE A 106 -25.44 83.97 -27.92
CA ILE A 106 -25.40 85.43 -28.09
C ILE A 106 -26.82 85.92 -28.41
N LYS A 107 -27.40 86.72 -27.51
CA LYS A 107 -28.71 87.33 -27.73
C LYS A 107 -28.55 88.69 -28.40
N ARG A 108 -29.12 88.83 -29.60
CA ARG A 108 -28.86 89.97 -30.47
C ARG A 108 -30.02 90.34 -31.38
N LYS A 109 -29.96 91.54 -31.95
CA LYS A 109 -30.84 92.04 -33.01
C LYS A 109 -30.15 93.12 -33.83
N ALA A 110 -30.67 93.37 -35.02
CA ALA A 110 -30.31 94.52 -35.83
C ALA A 110 -31.42 95.56 -35.84
N GLY A 111 -31.07 96.83 -36.05
CA GLY A 111 -32.05 97.87 -36.40
C GLY A 111 -32.80 97.56 -37.71
N ASN A 112 -32.19 96.76 -38.59
CA ASN A 112 -32.79 96.29 -39.85
C ASN A 112 -32.34 94.87 -40.20
N SER A 113 -33.29 94.00 -40.58
CA SER A 113 -33.05 92.56 -40.72
C SER A 113 -32.29 92.11 -41.97
N GLN A 114 -31.84 93.04 -42.81
CA GLN A 114 -31.19 92.72 -44.10
C GLN A 114 -29.73 93.17 -44.19
N ARG A 115 -29.13 93.62 -43.07
CA ARG A 115 -27.87 94.39 -43.12
C ARG A 115 -26.73 93.80 -42.29
N LEU A 116 -27.04 93.34 -41.08
CA LEU A 116 -26.02 92.93 -40.11
C LEU A 116 -25.91 91.42 -40.05
N HIS A 117 -24.68 90.92 -39.96
CA HIS A 117 -24.33 89.51 -39.85
C HIS A 117 -23.12 89.39 -38.91
N ASP A 118 -22.82 88.16 -38.52
CA ASP A 118 -21.63 87.90 -37.71
C ASP A 118 -20.41 88.04 -38.59
N ALA A 119 -19.42 88.79 -38.12
CA ALA A 119 -18.15 88.88 -38.80
C ALA A 119 -17.07 88.04 -38.08
N LEU A 120 -17.24 87.81 -36.78
CA LEU A 120 -16.26 87.10 -35.96
C LEU A 120 -16.92 86.45 -34.74
N VAL A 121 -16.72 85.14 -34.57
CA VAL A 121 -17.06 84.34 -33.37
C VAL A 121 -16.06 83.18 -33.20
N PRO A 122 -14.80 83.39 -32.76
CA PRO A 122 -13.91 82.33 -32.27
C PRO A 122 -13.77 82.38 -30.73
N LEU A 123 -13.10 81.37 -30.18
CA LEU A 123 -12.73 81.32 -28.75
C LEU A 123 -11.32 81.88 -28.52
N SER A 124 -10.90 81.90 -27.27
CA SER A 124 -9.54 82.25 -26.85
C SER A 124 -9.17 81.50 -25.57
N LYS A 125 -7.93 81.02 -25.49
CA LYS A 125 -7.36 80.38 -24.29
C LYS A 125 -6.78 81.40 -23.30
N ASP A 126 -6.21 82.48 -23.83
CA ASP A 126 -5.37 83.42 -23.09
C ASP A 126 -5.88 84.87 -23.14
N GLY A 127 -7.05 85.10 -23.73
CA GLY A 127 -7.69 86.42 -23.85
C GLY A 127 -6.97 87.36 -24.82
N THR A 128 -5.94 86.88 -25.52
CA THR A 128 -5.12 87.66 -26.45
C THR A 128 -5.17 87.12 -27.87
N ALA A 129 -5.11 85.81 -28.06
CA ALA A 129 -5.14 85.15 -29.37
C ALA A 129 -6.50 84.50 -29.64
N ARG A 130 -6.94 84.57 -30.91
CA ARG A 130 -8.09 83.81 -31.41
C ARG A 130 -7.68 82.33 -31.56
N VAL A 131 -8.46 81.43 -30.98
CA VAL A 131 -8.21 79.99 -30.96
C VAL A 131 -9.47 79.24 -31.39
N GLY A 132 -9.27 78.18 -32.17
CA GLY A 132 -10.36 77.35 -32.69
C GLY A 132 -11.07 77.95 -33.91
N ASP A 133 -12.14 77.28 -34.31
CA ASP A 133 -12.96 77.63 -35.47
C ASP A 133 -13.65 78.98 -35.26
N ASN A 134 -13.66 79.81 -36.30
CA ASN A 134 -14.55 80.97 -36.34
C ASN A 134 -15.97 80.51 -36.73
N LYS A 135 -16.89 80.47 -35.78
CA LYS A 135 -18.29 80.03 -35.97
C LYS A 135 -19.22 81.16 -36.43
N ALA A 136 -18.70 82.32 -36.86
CA ALA A 136 -19.50 83.44 -37.35
C ALA A 136 -20.48 83.02 -38.46
N LYS A 137 -21.78 83.31 -38.29
CA LYS A 137 -22.82 83.11 -39.31
C LYS A 137 -22.83 84.30 -40.28
N THR A 138 -21.90 84.28 -41.24
CA THR A 138 -21.68 85.39 -42.20
C THR A 138 -22.75 85.48 -43.29
N GLU A 139 -23.43 84.37 -43.61
CA GLU A 139 -24.43 84.31 -44.67
C GLU A 139 -25.86 84.64 -44.20
N THR A 140 -26.09 84.68 -42.88
CA THR A 140 -27.40 84.91 -42.29
C THR A 140 -27.45 86.27 -41.63
N ASN A 141 -28.35 87.14 -42.11
CA ASN A 141 -28.59 88.42 -41.47
C ASN A 141 -29.34 88.26 -40.14
N TRP A 142 -29.05 89.15 -39.21
CA TRP A 142 -29.74 89.22 -37.92
C TRP A 142 -31.19 89.69 -38.10
N ASP A 143 -32.10 89.19 -37.29
CA ASP A 143 -33.47 89.69 -37.24
C ASP A 143 -33.57 91.07 -36.57
N ASN A 144 -34.71 91.75 -36.78
CA ASN A 144 -35.02 93.00 -36.11
C ASN A 144 -35.67 92.82 -34.71
N SER A 145 -36.00 91.57 -34.34
CA SER A 145 -36.40 91.17 -33.00
C SER A 145 -35.24 90.50 -32.25
N PRO A 146 -35.10 90.71 -30.92
CA PRO A 146 -34.09 90.01 -30.12
C PRO A 146 -34.24 88.48 -30.23
N ALA A 147 -33.16 87.80 -30.61
CA ALA A 147 -33.10 86.35 -30.69
C ALA A 147 -31.74 85.82 -30.19
N VAL A 148 -31.74 84.60 -29.64
CA VAL A 148 -30.51 83.92 -29.20
C VAL A 148 -29.94 83.14 -30.37
N ALA A 149 -28.70 83.44 -30.76
CA ALA A 149 -27.92 82.66 -31.70
C ALA A 149 -26.96 81.74 -30.94
N LYS A 150 -26.98 80.45 -31.29
CA LYS A 150 -26.09 79.42 -30.73
C LYS A 150 -24.89 79.15 -31.63
N TYR A 151 -23.74 78.90 -31.02
CA TYR A 151 -22.48 78.52 -31.66
C TYR A 151 -21.84 77.37 -30.90
N GLY A 152 -21.28 76.40 -31.62
CA GLY A 152 -20.84 75.17 -31.00
C GLY A 152 -22.00 74.32 -30.49
N GLY A 153 -21.76 73.54 -29.45
CA GLY A 153 -22.72 72.58 -28.92
C GLY A 153 -22.05 71.53 -28.03
N VAL A 154 -22.84 70.53 -27.65
CA VAL A 154 -22.45 69.47 -26.70
C VAL A 154 -21.26 68.61 -27.19
N ASP A 155 -21.09 68.46 -28.50
CA ASP A 155 -20.02 67.69 -29.15
C ASP A 155 -19.01 68.57 -29.94
N ASP A 156 -19.07 69.89 -29.78
CA ASP A 156 -18.26 70.82 -30.58
C ASP A 156 -17.18 71.48 -29.72
N VAL A 157 -15.95 71.02 -29.89
CA VAL A 157 -14.74 71.56 -29.23
C VAL A 157 -14.09 72.71 -30.02
N TRP A 158 -14.79 73.26 -31.02
CA TRP A 158 -14.32 74.38 -31.83
C TRP A 158 -13.02 74.10 -32.57
N GLY A 159 -12.86 72.88 -33.10
CA GLY A 159 -11.71 72.51 -33.95
C GLY A 159 -10.37 72.40 -33.21
N THR A 160 -10.37 72.40 -31.87
CA THR A 160 -9.16 72.27 -31.05
C THR A 160 -9.43 71.49 -29.76
N THR A 161 -8.39 71.19 -29.00
CA THR A 161 -8.51 70.53 -27.68
C THR A 161 -8.45 71.56 -26.56
N TRP A 162 -9.23 71.30 -25.50
CA TRP A 162 -9.35 72.16 -24.33
C TRP A 162 -9.05 71.36 -23.08
N THR A 163 -8.27 71.95 -22.18
CA THR A 163 -8.09 71.44 -20.82
C THR A 163 -9.00 72.19 -19.84
N ALA A 164 -9.38 71.56 -18.74
CA ALA A 164 -10.14 72.23 -17.68
C ALA A 164 -9.44 73.51 -17.18
N ALA A 165 -8.10 73.48 -17.06
CA ALA A 165 -7.30 74.63 -16.64
C ALA A 165 -7.39 75.81 -17.61
N GLU A 166 -7.39 75.56 -18.92
CA GLU A 166 -7.56 76.60 -19.93
C GLU A 166 -8.95 77.23 -19.89
N ILE A 167 -10.01 76.43 -19.64
CA ILE A 167 -11.38 76.93 -19.54
C ILE A 167 -11.63 77.68 -18.23
N ASN A 168 -11.07 77.21 -17.11
CA ASN A 168 -11.19 77.85 -15.80
C ASN A 168 -10.38 79.15 -15.70
N ALA A 169 -9.43 79.38 -16.61
CA ALA A 169 -8.65 80.61 -16.61
C ALA A 169 -9.56 81.82 -16.84
N ALA A 170 -9.38 82.88 -16.04
CA ALA A 170 -10.08 84.16 -16.23
C ALA A 170 -9.84 84.76 -17.63
N THR A 171 -8.81 84.30 -18.33
CA THR A 171 -8.46 84.70 -19.69
C THR A 171 -9.22 83.94 -20.78
N PHE A 172 -9.89 82.81 -20.45
CA PHE A 172 -10.74 82.12 -21.40
C PHE A 172 -11.83 83.08 -21.90
N GLY A 173 -12.02 83.14 -23.22
CA GLY A 173 -12.83 84.20 -23.80
C GLY A 173 -13.46 83.91 -25.16
N ILE A 174 -14.45 84.74 -25.48
CA ILE A 174 -15.16 84.78 -26.76
C ILE A 174 -14.83 86.10 -27.46
N TYR A 175 -14.50 86.02 -28.74
CA TYR A 175 -14.26 87.18 -29.58
C TYR A 175 -15.48 87.39 -30.48
N PHE A 176 -16.03 88.60 -30.51
CA PHE A 176 -17.26 88.89 -31.23
C PHE A 176 -17.17 90.18 -32.03
N ALA A 177 -17.50 90.13 -33.32
CA ALA A 177 -17.62 91.32 -34.17
C ALA A 177 -18.75 91.19 -35.18
N VAL A 178 -19.29 92.34 -35.58
CA VAL A 178 -20.47 92.43 -36.45
C VAL A 178 -20.11 93.21 -37.71
N GLY A 179 -20.56 92.71 -38.86
CA GLY A 179 -20.35 93.35 -40.16
C GLY A 179 -21.63 93.92 -40.73
N ASN A 180 -21.53 95.04 -41.43
CA ASN A 180 -22.59 95.58 -42.27
C ASN A 180 -22.22 95.49 -43.75
N ASN A 181 -22.77 94.51 -44.46
CA ASN A 181 -22.48 94.30 -45.87
C ASN A 181 -23.35 95.14 -46.82
N HIS A 182 -24.23 95.99 -46.29
CA HIS A 182 -25.06 96.86 -47.10
C HIS A 182 -24.25 97.98 -47.77
N ASN A 183 -24.64 98.37 -48.99
CA ASN A 183 -23.82 99.24 -49.83
C ASN A 183 -23.89 100.75 -49.47
N LYS A 184 -24.93 101.19 -48.74
CA LYS A 184 -25.21 102.63 -48.57
C LYS A 184 -25.88 103.05 -47.26
N GLN A 185 -26.26 102.11 -46.40
CA GLN A 185 -27.09 102.41 -45.23
C GLN A 185 -26.49 101.78 -44.00
N SER A 186 -26.53 102.53 -42.90
CA SER A 186 -26.15 102.05 -41.59
C SER A 186 -27.23 101.16 -40.96
N SER A 187 -26.84 100.43 -39.93
CA SER A 187 -27.77 99.72 -39.04
C SER A 187 -27.16 99.57 -37.66
N THR A 188 -27.98 99.69 -36.63
CA THR A 188 -27.58 99.48 -35.24
C THR A 188 -27.49 97.99 -34.94
N ALA A 189 -26.35 97.50 -34.48
CA ALA A 189 -26.22 96.20 -33.82
C ALA A 189 -26.64 96.36 -32.35
N SER A 190 -27.36 95.39 -31.79
CA SER A 190 -27.66 95.37 -30.36
C SER A 190 -27.43 93.96 -29.81
N VAL A 191 -26.61 93.83 -28.78
CA VAL A 191 -26.30 92.58 -28.09
C VAL A 191 -26.69 92.71 -26.63
N ASP A 192 -27.55 91.80 -26.16
CA ASP A 192 -28.09 91.77 -24.79
C ASP A 192 -27.18 90.95 -23.89
N PHE A 193 -26.75 89.76 -24.33
CA PHE A 193 -25.79 88.98 -23.58
C PHE A 193 -24.92 88.09 -24.47
N ILE A 194 -23.77 87.72 -23.93
CA ILE A 194 -22.99 86.55 -24.33
C ILE A 194 -22.90 85.63 -23.11
N ARG A 195 -23.17 84.33 -23.29
CA ARG A 195 -22.99 83.33 -22.24
C ARG A 195 -22.46 82.02 -22.82
N VAL A 196 -21.82 81.22 -21.98
CA VAL A 196 -21.16 79.99 -22.38
C VAL A 196 -21.60 78.86 -21.46
N THR A 197 -21.83 77.67 -22.05
CA THR A 197 -21.98 76.39 -21.36
C THR A 197 -20.87 75.46 -21.84
N VAL A 198 -20.21 74.78 -20.91
CA VAL A 198 -19.15 73.82 -21.21
C VAL A 198 -19.59 72.43 -20.75
N TYR A 199 -19.47 71.45 -21.64
CA TYR A 199 -19.82 70.06 -21.41
C TYR A 199 -18.55 69.24 -21.19
N TYR A 200 -18.52 68.41 -20.16
CA TYR A 200 -17.37 67.58 -19.83
C TYR A 200 -17.77 66.21 -19.29
N THR A 201 -16.83 65.26 -19.35
CA THR A 201 -16.99 63.95 -18.74
C THR A 201 -16.25 63.94 -17.39
N PRO A 202 -16.95 63.80 -16.25
CA PRO A 202 -16.30 63.70 -14.95
C PRO A 202 -15.40 62.48 -14.89
N LEU A 203 -14.38 62.52 -14.02
CA LEU A 203 -13.57 61.35 -13.72
C LEU A 203 -14.44 60.31 -12.98
N PRO A 204 -14.25 59.01 -13.22
CA PRO A 204 -14.91 57.99 -12.43
C PRO A 204 -14.50 58.12 -10.95
N PRO A 205 -15.40 57.80 -10.00
CA PRO A 205 -15.02 57.72 -8.59
C PRO A 205 -13.93 56.66 -8.41
N THR A 206 -13.05 56.90 -7.43
CA THR A 206 -12.01 55.95 -7.03
C THR A 206 -12.18 55.59 -5.56
N TYR A 207 -11.80 54.37 -5.20
CA TYR A 207 -11.97 53.77 -3.87
C TYR A 207 -10.63 53.26 -3.33
N ASP A 208 -10.46 53.34 -2.01
CA ASP A 208 -9.25 52.91 -1.33
C ASP A 208 -9.25 51.38 -1.13
N LEU A 209 -8.13 50.76 -1.48
CA LEU A 209 -7.84 49.34 -1.25
C LEU A 209 -6.81 49.23 -0.13
N THR A 210 -7.16 48.55 0.95
CA THR A 210 -6.25 48.25 2.06
C THR A 210 -5.88 46.77 2.05
N MET A 211 -4.59 46.46 2.10
CA MET A 211 -4.10 45.08 2.24
C MET A 211 -3.81 44.77 3.70
N ALA A 212 -4.30 43.63 4.19
CA ALA A 212 -4.09 43.16 5.56
C ALA A 212 -3.65 41.69 5.60
N ALA A 213 -2.97 41.30 6.68
CA ALA A 213 -2.63 39.92 6.99
C ALA A 213 -3.24 39.54 8.35
N ASP A 214 -3.79 38.33 8.45
CA ASP A 214 -4.36 37.77 9.67
C ASP A 214 -3.86 36.34 9.90
N PRO A 215 -3.11 36.06 10.98
CA PRO A 215 -2.54 37.03 11.90
C PRO A 215 -1.48 37.92 11.22
N ALA A 216 -1.24 39.10 11.78
CA ALA A 216 -0.30 40.08 11.18
C ALA A 216 1.15 39.57 11.15
N GLU A 217 1.54 38.72 12.11
CA GLU A 217 2.83 38.03 12.12
C GLU A 217 2.93 36.87 11.13
N GLY A 218 1.80 36.41 10.58
CA GLY A 218 1.73 35.23 9.71
C GLY A 218 2.24 35.46 8.29
N GLY A 219 2.36 36.72 7.87
CA GLY A 219 2.86 37.05 6.54
C GLY A 219 2.58 38.49 6.13
N THR A 220 2.69 38.74 4.83
CA THR A 220 2.38 40.03 4.22
C THR A 220 1.38 39.86 3.09
N ALA A 221 0.50 40.86 2.91
CA ALA A 221 -0.39 40.99 1.77
C ALA A 221 0.02 42.23 0.97
N THR A 222 0.18 42.10 -0.35
CA THR A 222 0.73 43.14 -1.22
C THR A 222 -0.15 43.33 -2.45
N ASP A 223 -0.37 44.60 -2.81
CA ASP A 223 -0.91 45.01 -4.11
C ASP A 223 0.26 45.12 -5.11
N LEU A 224 0.17 44.38 -6.22
CA LEU A 224 1.21 44.34 -7.26
C LEU A 224 0.91 45.26 -8.45
N THR A 225 -0.27 45.87 -8.51
CA THR A 225 -0.74 46.60 -9.70
C THR A 225 -0.26 48.04 -9.71
N ALA A 226 -0.61 48.81 -8.67
CA ALA A 226 -0.30 50.22 -8.55
C ALA A 226 -0.42 50.68 -7.08
N GLU A 227 -0.32 51.98 -6.84
CA GLU A 227 -0.75 52.55 -5.58
C GLU A 227 -2.24 52.90 -5.67
N SER A 228 -3.03 52.39 -4.71
CA SER A 228 -4.41 52.80 -4.44
C SER A 228 -4.55 54.34 -4.42
N PRO A 229 -5.65 54.94 -4.91
CA PRO A 229 -6.99 54.36 -5.14
C PRO A 229 -7.29 53.84 -6.55
N TYR A 230 -8.33 53.02 -6.67
CA TYR A 230 -8.77 52.37 -7.92
C TYR A 230 -10.21 52.74 -8.32
N ALA A 231 -10.50 52.78 -9.61
CA ALA A 231 -11.87 52.89 -10.08
C ALA A 231 -12.62 51.55 -9.91
N GLU A 232 -13.95 51.58 -9.82
CA GLU A 232 -14.80 50.38 -9.83
C GLU A 232 -14.49 49.49 -11.05
N GLU A 233 -14.59 48.17 -10.86
CA GLU A 233 -14.27 47.12 -11.86
C GLU A 233 -12.80 47.04 -12.27
N THR A 234 -11.89 47.81 -11.64
CA THR A 234 -10.45 47.64 -11.87
C THR A 234 -10.01 46.29 -11.31
N GLU A 235 -9.32 45.50 -12.14
CA GLU A 235 -8.65 44.27 -11.71
C GLU A 235 -7.29 44.62 -11.08
N VAL A 236 -7.08 44.14 -9.85
CA VAL A 236 -5.88 44.38 -9.03
C VAL A 236 -5.22 43.03 -8.73
N GLU A 237 -4.01 42.82 -9.25
CA GLU A 237 -3.15 41.69 -8.89
C GLU A 237 -2.66 41.84 -7.44
N ILE A 238 -2.93 40.83 -6.62
CA ILE A 238 -2.55 40.78 -5.19
C ILE A 238 -1.71 39.53 -4.89
N LYS A 239 -0.86 39.63 -3.85
CA LYS A 239 0.03 38.55 -3.43
C LYS A 239 0.15 38.43 -1.91
N ALA A 240 0.10 37.20 -1.43
CA ALA A 240 0.36 36.81 -0.05
C ALA A 240 1.74 36.13 0.03
N GLU A 241 2.58 36.59 0.96
CA GLU A 241 3.85 35.93 1.29
C GLU A 241 3.81 35.51 2.75
N ALA A 242 3.81 34.20 3.00
CA ALA A 242 3.79 33.66 4.36
C ALA A 242 5.15 33.88 5.05
N ALA A 243 5.10 34.18 6.35
CA ALA A 243 6.27 34.22 7.21
C ALA A 243 6.80 32.80 7.49
N ASP A 244 8.02 32.72 8.01
CA ASP A 244 8.62 31.43 8.42
C ASP A 244 7.76 30.73 9.48
N GLY A 245 7.50 29.44 9.29
CA GLY A 245 6.59 28.66 10.12
C GLY A 245 5.10 28.96 9.91
N TYR A 246 4.72 29.65 8.84
CA TYR A 246 3.33 29.84 8.44
C TYR A 246 3.11 29.37 7.01
N ARG A 247 1.86 29.04 6.70
CA ARG A 247 1.39 28.92 5.31
C ARG A 247 0.19 29.81 5.06
N PHE A 248 0.06 30.25 3.81
CA PHE A 248 -1.13 30.91 3.32
C PHE A 248 -2.32 29.93 3.33
N VAL A 249 -3.50 30.44 3.71
CA VAL A 249 -4.76 29.68 3.75
C VAL A 249 -5.68 30.15 2.63
N ASN A 250 -6.11 31.42 2.70
CA ASN A 250 -7.00 32.02 1.70
C ASN A 250 -7.05 33.55 1.82
N TRP A 251 -7.67 34.17 0.84
CA TRP A 251 -8.04 35.59 0.85
C TRP A 251 -9.49 35.77 1.33
N THR A 252 -9.76 36.91 1.96
CA THR A 252 -11.14 37.35 2.23
C THR A 252 -11.28 38.84 2.02
N ALA A 253 -12.46 39.26 1.57
CA ALA A 253 -12.83 40.66 1.43
C ALA A 253 -14.33 40.83 1.75
N PRO A 254 -14.75 41.93 2.39
CA PRO A 254 -16.17 42.19 2.67
C PRO A 254 -16.97 42.58 1.42
N ALA A 255 -16.30 43.03 0.36
CA ALA A 255 -16.88 43.43 -0.92
C ALA A 255 -15.87 43.17 -2.06
N GLY A 256 -16.33 43.22 -3.31
CA GLY A 256 -15.54 42.88 -4.50
C GLY A 256 -15.54 41.38 -4.81
N THR A 257 -14.75 40.98 -5.81
CA THR A 257 -14.63 39.58 -6.21
C THR A 257 -13.17 39.17 -6.36
N LEU A 258 -12.85 37.93 -5.98
CA LEU A 258 -11.57 37.28 -6.20
C LEU A 258 -11.74 36.21 -7.28
N ASP A 259 -10.78 36.07 -8.18
CA ASP A 259 -10.75 35.01 -9.19
C ASP A 259 -10.44 33.63 -8.59
N ASP A 260 -9.53 33.58 -7.61
CA ASP A 260 -9.15 32.41 -6.83
C ASP A 260 -8.75 32.85 -5.40
N ASP A 261 -9.61 32.61 -4.42
CA ASP A 261 -9.35 32.99 -3.03
C ASP A 261 -8.41 32.01 -2.30
N GLU A 262 -8.11 30.84 -2.86
CA GLU A 262 -7.20 29.84 -2.27
C GLU A 262 -5.77 29.94 -2.85
N ALA A 263 -5.56 30.76 -3.88
CA ALA A 263 -4.26 31.03 -4.46
C ALA A 263 -3.51 32.18 -3.77
N ALA A 264 -2.23 31.97 -3.46
CA ALA A 264 -1.38 33.02 -2.85
C ALA A 264 -1.18 34.24 -3.75
N GLU A 265 -1.35 34.07 -5.07
CA GLU A 265 -1.44 35.15 -6.05
C GLU A 265 -2.82 35.09 -6.70
N ALA A 266 -3.54 36.20 -6.66
CA ALA A 266 -4.93 36.31 -7.12
C ALA A 266 -5.20 37.66 -7.76
N THR A 267 -6.33 37.78 -8.46
CA THR A 267 -6.85 39.01 -9.03
C THR A 267 -8.11 39.43 -8.27
N PHE A 268 -8.08 40.63 -7.69
CA PHE A 268 -9.21 41.24 -7.00
C PHE A 268 -9.88 42.29 -7.89
N THR A 269 -11.18 42.17 -8.11
CA THR A 269 -11.97 43.18 -8.83
C THR A 269 -12.52 44.20 -7.85
N MET A 270 -12.12 45.47 -8.03
CA MET A 270 -12.44 46.56 -7.12
C MET A 270 -13.96 46.86 -7.09
N PRO A 271 -14.61 46.87 -5.91
CA PRO A 271 -16.01 47.27 -5.79
C PRO A 271 -16.19 48.79 -5.84
N GLY A 272 -17.45 49.22 -5.86
CA GLY A 272 -17.85 50.63 -5.77
C GLY A 272 -17.74 51.24 -4.36
N GLU A 273 -16.85 50.75 -3.50
CA GLU A 273 -16.63 51.21 -2.12
C GLU A 273 -15.22 50.86 -1.60
N ASP A 274 -14.77 51.55 -0.56
CA ASP A 274 -13.48 51.27 0.08
C ASP A 274 -13.49 49.87 0.72
N VAL A 275 -12.40 49.11 0.54
CA VAL A 275 -12.36 47.70 0.94
C VAL A 275 -11.02 47.31 1.54
N THR A 276 -11.05 46.39 2.50
CA THR A 276 -9.85 45.73 3.02
C THR A 276 -9.84 44.27 2.56
N VAL A 277 -8.79 43.89 1.84
CA VAL A 277 -8.53 42.50 1.45
C VAL A 277 -7.53 41.90 2.43
N THR A 278 -7.89 40.78 3.03
CA THR A 278 -7.11 40.13 4.11
C THR A 278 -6.60 38.78 3.65
N ALA A 279 -5.28 38.58 3.68
CA ALA A 279 -4.64 37.27 3.56
C ALA A 279 -4.68 36.55 4.91
N HIS A 280 -5.22 35.34 4.94
CA HIS A 280 -5.24 34.49 6.11
C HIS A 280 -4.06 33.52 6.10
N PHE A 281 -3.41 33.39 7.23
CA PHE A 281 -2.28 32.49 7.44
C PHE A 281 -2.55 31.59 8.64
N ILE A 282 -1.99 30.38 8.59
CA ILE A 282 -2.00 29.46 9.73
C ILE A 282 -0.58 29.06 10.07
N LYS A 283 -0.27 29.05 11.37
CA LYS A 283 1.02 28.62 11.87
C LYS A 283 1.18 27.12 11.69
N GLN A 284 2.38 26.67 11.37
CA GLN A 284 2.72 25.27 11.20
C GLN A 284 3.84 24.86 12.18
N TYR A 285 3.79 23.59 12.59
CA TYR A 285 4.77 22.98 13.48
C TYR A 285 5.24 21.64 12.91
N ASP A 286 6.48 21.28 13.24
CA ASP A 286 7.11 20.05 12.84
C ASP A 286 6.97 18.98 13.92
N LEU A 287 6.58 17.76 13.50
CA LEU A 287 6.57 16.54 14.29
C LEU A 287 7.67 15.62 13.75
N THR A 288 8.74 15.42 14.53
CA THR A 288 9.78 14.44 14.26
C THR A 288 9.47 13.15 15.02
N VAL A 289 9.41 12.03 14.30
CA VAL A 289 9.04 10.73 14.84
C VAL A 289 10.13 9.70 14.57
N ASP A 290 10.54 8.99 15.62
CA ASP A 290 11.54 7.91 15.57
C ASP A 290 11.07 6.68 16.37
N SER A 291 11.79 5.57 16.27
CA SER A 291 11.64 4.38 17.10
C SER A 291 12.97 3.84 17.62
N THR A 292 12.91 3.05 18.69
CA THR A 292 14.05 2.21 19.12
C THR A 292 14.07 0.87 18.37
N GLU A 293 15.14 0.09 18.53
CA GLU A 293 15.21 -1.29 18.04
C GLU A 293 14.03 -2.14 18.55
N GLY A 294 13.48 -2.99 17.68
CA GLY A 294 12.39 -3.90 18.04
C GLY A 294 10.99 -3.48 17.58
N GLY A 295 10.87 -2.43 16.78
CA GLY A 295 9.61 -1.98 16.21
C GLY A 295 9.79 -0.78 15.28
N LEU A 296 8.67 -0.23 14.82
CA LEU A 296 8.65 1.00 14.02
C LEU A 296 7.33 1.75 14.20
N VAL A 297 7.34 3.04 13.85
CA VAL A 297 6.10 3.84 13.76
C VAL A 297 5.52 3.76 12.35
N THR A 298 4.31 3.23 12.19
CA THR A 298 3.65 3.06 10.88
C THR A 298 2.76 4.23 10.49
N ASN A 299 2.31 5.03 11.45
CA ASN A 299 1.53 6.24 11.19
C ASN A 299 1.93 7.34 12.19
N PRO A 300 2.30 8.55 11.73
CA PRO A 300 2.43 8.98 10.33
C PRO A 300 3.60 8.32 9.57
N GLY A 301 4.47 7.60 10.27
CA GLY A 301 5.74 7.08 9.78
C GLY A 301 6.91 7.67 10.58
N GLU A 302 8.14 7.34 10.20
CA GLU A 302 9.37 7.88 10.79
C GLU A 302 10.00 8.89 9.85
N ASP A 303 9.81 10.17 10.16
CA ASP A 303 10.40 11.32 9.48
C ASP A 303 10.05 12.58 10.28
N THR A 304 10.33 13.75 9.71
CA THR A 304 9.75 15.03 10.12
C THR A 304 8.56 15.40 9.24
N PHE A 305 7.42 15.64 9.87
CA PHE A 305 6.15 15.98 9.23
C PHE A 305 5.68 17.34 9.70
N THR A 306 5.23 18.21 8.77
CA THR A 306 4.72 19.54 9.10
C THR A 306 3.20 19.55 9.16
N TYR A 307 2.63 20.11 10.22
CA TYR A 307 1.18 20.19 10.46
C TYR A 307 0.74 21.60 10.85
N ASP A 308 -0.51 21.92 10.55
CA ASP A 308 -1.12 23.17 11.01
C ASP A 308 -1.33 23.15 12.52
N GLU A 309 -1.20 24.31 13.16
CA GLU A 309 -1.48 24.49 14.59
C GLU A 309 -2.87 23.96 14.97
N GLY A 310 -2.92 23.18 16.05
CA GLY A 310 -4.15 22.54 16.56
C GLY A 310 -4.51 21.23 15.86
N THR A 311 -3.75 20.77 14.86
CA THR A 311 -3.95 19.46 14.23
C THR A 311 -3.75 18.34 15.24
N VAL A 312 -4.65 17.35 15.24
CA VAL A 312 -4.50 16.11 16.01
C VAL A 312 -4.01 15.02 15.07
N VAL A 313 -2.84 14.46 15.35
CA VAL A 313 -2.17 13.46 14.52
C VAL A 313 -2.27 12.09 15.20
N ASP A 314 -2.70 11.08 14.46
CA ASP A 314 -2.74 9.69 14.92
C ASP A 314 -1.32 9.11 14.94
N LEU A 315 -0.98 8.41 16.03
CA LEU A 315 0.30 7.72 16.22
C LEU A 315 0.07 6.22 16.34
N VAL A 316 0.79 5.43 15.54
CA VAL A 316 0.70 3.96 15.54
C VAL A 316 2.09 3.35 15.53
N ALA A 317 2.43 2.65 16.60
CA ALA A 317 3.67 1.89 16.76
C ALA A 317 3.39 0.38 16.62
N GLU A 318 4.19 -0.30 15.80
CA GLU A 318 4.11 -1.74 15.56
C GLU A 318 5.40 -2.42 16.03
N ALA A 319 5.29 -3.35 16.96
CA ALA A 319 6.43 -4.12 17.48
C ALA A 319 6.80 -5.26 16.52
N GLU A 320 8.10 -5.50 16.37
CA GLU A 320 8.64 -6.67 15.68
C GLU A 320 8.52 -7.94 16.53
N GLU A 321 8.73 -9.10 15.91
CA GLU A 321 8.70 -10.39 16.60
C GLU A 321 9.74 -10.44 17.73
N GLY A 322 9.30 -10.84 18.93
CA GLY A 322 10.17 -10.91 20.11
C GLY A 322 10.26 -9.60 20.90
N TYR A 323 9.55 -8.55 20.48
CA TYR A 323 9.46 -7.26 21.18
C TYR A 323 8.02 -6.91 21.53
N ARG A 324 7.86 -6.00 22.50
CA ARG A 324 6.59 -5.32 22.79
C ARG A 324 6.82 -3.82 22.86
N PHE A 325 5.79 -3.06 22.55
CA PHE A 325 5.76 -1.63 22.80
C PHE A 325 5.85 -1.37 24.31
N ASP A 326 6.73 -0.45 24.71
CA ASP A 326 6.93 -0.02 26.09
C ASP A 326 6.18 1.30 26.36
N GLU A 327 6.69 2.42 25.84
CA GLU A 327 6.08 3.75 25.95
C GLU A 327 6.55 4.71 24.85
N TRP A 328 5.79 5.79 24.63
CA TRP A 328 6.25 6.97 23.89
C TRP A 328 7.11 7.86 24.80
N THR A 329 8.23 8.37 24.28
CA THR A 329 9.11 9.33 24.98
C THR A 329 9.47 10.54 24.11
N GLY A 330 10.17 11.52 24.67
CA GLY A 330 10.48 12.80 24.02
C GLY A 330 9.51 13.89 24.49
N ASP A 331 8.99 14.67 23.55
CA ASP A 331 8.02 15.74 23.83
C ASP A 331 6.59 15.20 23.89
N VAL A 332 6.26 14.50 24.97
CA VAL A 332 5.01 13.71 25.10
C VAL A 332 3.86 14.45 25.79
N ASP A 333 4.03 15.71 26.15
CA ASP A 333 3.08 16.49 26.96
C ASP A 333 1.67 16.60 26.34
N THR A 334 1.56 16.48 25.01
CA THR A 334 0.28 16.55 24.26
C THR A 334 -0.14 15.20 23.66
N ILE A 335 0.54 14.11 24.00
CA ILE A 335 0.12 12.75 23.65
C ILE A 335 -1.03 12.33 24.59
N ALA A 336 -2.09 11.75 24.02
CA ALA A 336 -3.28 11.37 24.77
C ALA A 336 -3.05 10.22 25.77
N ASP A 337 -2.26 9.22 25.37
CA ASP A 337 -1.86 8.09 26.18
C ASP A 337 -0.47 7.63 25.74
N ILE A 338 0.53 7.77 26.62
CA ILE A 338 1.93 7.47 26.33
C ILE A 338 2.23 5.96 26.40
N ASP A 339 1.40 5.20 27.11
CA ASP A 339 1.57 3.75 27.31
C ASP A 339 0.82 2.93 26.25
N SER A 340 0.15 3.60 25.30
CA SER A 340 -0.59 2.96 24.22
C SER A 340 0.17 3.00 22.89
N PRO A 341 0.36 1.86 22.20
CA PRO A 341 0.97 1.82 20.87
C PRO A 341 0.10 2.50 19.80
N THR A 342 -1.18 2.77 20.09
CA THR A 342 -2.07 3.54 19.22
C THR A 342 -2.66 4.70 20.02
N THR A 343 -2.25 5.92 19.68
CA THR A 343 -2.56 7.13 20.45
C THR A 343 -2.63 8.35 19.51
N THR A 344 -2.76 9.55 20.05
CA THR A 344 -2.79 10.79 19.26
C THR A 344 -1.95 11.88 19.90
N ILE A 345 -1.37 12.78 19.11
CA ILE A 345 -0.66 13.98 19.57
C ILE A 345 -1.33 15.25 19.02
N SER A 346 -1.42 16.30 19.85
CA SER A 346 -1.96 17.61 19.43
C SER A 346 -0.83 18.60 19.10
N MET A 347 -0.79 19.08 17.85
CA MET A 347 0.27 19.92 17.28
C MET A 347 0.14 21.40 17.66
N ASN A 348 0.71 21.81 18.79
CA ASN A 348 0.72 23.22 19.25
C ASN A 348 2.14 23.81 19.40
N ASP A 349 3.17 23.00 19.17
CA ASP A 349 4.58 23.40 19.08
C ASP A 349 5.30 22.35 18.22
N ASN A 350 6.59 22.54 17.97
CA ASN A 350 7.44 21.50 17.39
C ASN A 350 7.64 20.39 18.41
N TYR A 351 7.48 19.13 17.99
CA TYR A 351 7.61 17.96 18.85
C TYR A 351 8.59 16.94 18.27
N SER A 352 9.43 16.36 19.13
CA SER A 352 10.26 15.21 18.80
C SER A 352 9.89 14.05 19.72
N ILE A 353 9.38 12.96 19.14
CA ILE A 353 8.90 11.79 19.89
C ILE A 353 9.56 10.50 19.42
N THR A 354 9.65 9.53 20.33
CA THR A 354 10.22 8.21 20.06
C THR A 354 9.34 7.12 20.63
N ALA A 355 8.95 6.14 19.80
CA ALA A 355 8.33 4.89 20.24
C ALA A 355 9.40 3.95 20.78
N ASN A 356 9.29 3.55 22.06
CA ASN A 356 10.21 2.60 22.65
C ASN A 356 9.64 1.18 22.61
N PHE A 357 10.53 0.25 22.32
CA PHE A 357 10.26 -1.18 22.29
C PHE A 357 11.23 -1.91 23.20
N GLU A 358 10.73 -2.91 23.90
CA GLU A 358 11.54 -3.76 24.77
C GLU A 358 11.38 -5.23 24.39
N GLU A 359 12.49 -5.99 24.47
CA GLU A 359 12.47 -7.43 24.21
C GLU A 359 11.48 -8.13 25.17
N ILE A 360 10.69 -9.07 24.63
CA ILE A 360 9.88 -10.00 25.42
C ILE A 360 10.82 -11.09 25.94
N PRO A 361 11.09 -11.17 27.26
CA PRO A 361 11.99 -12.18 27.79
C PRO A 361 11.40 -13.58 27.54
N LEU A 362 12.07 -14.36 26.69
CA LEU A 362 11.71 -15.76 26.44
C LEU A 362 11.98 -16.58 27.70
N VAL A 363 10.93 -16.96 28.42
CA VAL A 363 11.04 -17.91 29.54
C VAL A 363 11.33 -19.29 28.97
N ARG A 364 12.51 -19.83 29.30
CA ARG A 364 12.92 -21.19 28.93
C ARG A 364 13.01 -22.07 30.17
N TYR A 365 12.67 -23.33 30.01
CA TYR A 365 12.60 -24.36 31.05
C TYR A 365 13.62 -25.46 30.78
N GLU A 366 14.23 -25.97 31.84
CA GLU A 366 15.19 -27.06 31.80
C GLU A 366 14.48 -28.42 31.65
N LEU A 367 14.97 -29.26 30.72
CA LEU A 367 14.56 -30.66 30.56
C LEU A 367 15.68 -31.58 31.03
N THR A 368 15.37 -32.51 31.93
CA THR A 368 16.32 -33.53 32.41
C THR A 368 15.84 -34.92 31.98
N MET A 369 16.72 -35.69 31.32
CA MET A 369 16.44 -37.06 30.90
C MET A 369 17.05 -38.06 31.87
N VAL A 370 16.27 -39.06 32.32
CA VAL A 370 16.70 -40.09 33.28
C VAL A 370 16.22 -41.46 32.83
N ALA A 371 17.02 -42.51 33.07
CA ALA A 371 16.62 -43.91 32.94
C ALA A 371 16.34 -44.51 34.33
N ASP A 372 15.25 -45.26 34.48
CA ASP A 372 14.91 -45.97 35.72
C ASP A 372 14.51 -47.43 35.45
N PRO A 373 15.26 -48.44 35.95
CA PRO A 373 16.54 -48.28 36.64
C PRO A 373 17.63 -47.78 35.68
N GLU A 374 18.65 -47.10 36.21
CA GLU A 374 19.78 -46.56 35.41
C GLU A 374 20.53 -47.65 34.63
N VAL A 375 20.56 -48.88 35.15
CA VAL A 375 21.16 -50.04 34.47
C VAL A 375 20.31 -50.60 33.33
N GLY A 376 19.03 -50.21 33.25
CA GLY A 376 18.06 -50.73 32.29
C GLY A 376 18.18 -50.11 30.89
N GLY A 377 18.85 -48.97 30.76
CA GLY A 377 19.00 -48.30 29.47
C GLY A 377 19.48 -46.85 29.59
N THR A 378 19.29 -46.08 28.52
CA THR A 378 19.55 -44.63 28.47
C THR A 378 18.29 -43.87 28.04
N ALA A 379 18.20 -42.60 28.41
CA ALA A 379 17.17 -41.68 27.96
C ALA A 379 17.85 -40.44 27.36
N THR A 380 17.51 -40.09 26.12
CA THR A 380 18.22 -39.06 25.34
C THR A 380 17.24 -38.08 24.71
N ASP A 381 17.56 -36.79 24.76
CA ASP A 381 16.94 -35.74 23.95
C ASP A 381 17.62 -35.70 22.57
N LEU A 382 16.82 -35.82 21.51
CA LEU A 382 17.27 -35.83 20.13
C LEU A 382 16.99 -34.49 19.40
N THR A 383 16.32 -33.52 20.03
CA THR A 383 15.99 -32.24 19.40
C THR A 383 17.16 -31.26 19.47
N ASN A 384 17.56 -30.85 20.68
CA ASN A 384 18.62 -29.86 20.94
C ASN A 384 19.15 -30.03 22.39
N GLU A 385 20.03 -29.14 22.86
CA GLU A 385 20.30 -29.02 24.30
C GLU A 385 19.24 -28.08 24.94
N ALA A 386 18.68 -28.48 26.07
CA ALA A 386 17.84 -27.63 26.93
C ALA A 386 18.58 -26.31 27.28
N PRO A 387 17.87 -25.18 27.54
CA PRO A 387 16.45 -25.09 27.88
C PRO A 387 15.49 -24.74 26.72
N TYR A 388 14.21 -25.09 26.89
CA TYR A 388 13.14 -24.96 25.88
C TYR A 388 12.02 -23.99 26.30
N THR A 389 11.35 -23.36 25.34
CA THR A 389 10.10 -22.61 25.60
C THR A 389 8.91 -23.56 25.79
N GLU A 390 7.87 -23.12 26.51
CA GLU A 390 6.62 -23.88 26.66
C GLU A 390 6.04 -24.31 25.30
N GLY A 391 5.49 -25.52 25.23
CA GLY A 391 4.87 -26.08 24.03
C GLY A 391 5.86 -26.58 22.97
N THR A 392 7.17 -26.41 23.16
CA THR A 392 8.16 -26.97 22.24
C THR A 392 8.09 -28.49 22.26
N GLU A 393 7.97 -29.11 21.08
CA GLU A 393 8.01 -30.55 20.94
C GLU A 393 9.47 -31.04 20.91
N VAL A 394 9.82 -31.85 21.90
CA VAL A 394 11.15 -32.45 22.07
C VAL A 394 11.09 -33.92 21.66
N ASN A 395 11.92 -34.34 20.71
CA ASN A 395 12.05 -35.73 20.32
C ASN A 395 12.93 -36.44 21.35
N ILE A 396 12.41 -37.50 21.96
CA ILE A 396 13.09 -38.25 23.01
C ILE A 396 13.21 -39.72 22.63
N LYS A 397 14.32 -40.35 23.04
CA LYS A 397 14.61 -41.76 22.74
C LYS A 397 15.16 -42.51 23.95
N ALA A 398 14.63 -43.71 24.15
CA ALA A 398 15.08 -44.68 25.13
C ALA A 398 15.87 -45.79 24.41
N GLU A 399 17.10 -46.04 24.83
CA GLU A 399 17.89 -47.19 24.35
C GLU A 399 17.97 -48.24 25.44
N VAL A 400 17.50 -49.45 25.15
CA VAL A 400 17.36 -50.54 26.12
C VAL A 400 18.71 -51.25 26.30
N ALA A 401 19.08 -51.55 27.54
CA ALA A 401 20.24 -52.38 27.88
C ALA A 401 19.92 -53.89 27.85
N ASP A 402 20.94 -54.72 27.69
CA ASP A 402 20.77 -56.19 27.64
C ASP A 402 20.06 -56.73 28.89
N GLY A 403 19.03 -57.55 28.67
CA GLY A 403 18.24 -58.16 29.75
C GLY A 403 17.10 -57.29 30.27
N TYR A 404 16.86 -56.12 29.68
CA TYR A 404 15.72 -55.26 29.98
C TYR A 404 14.80 -55.07 28.78
N GLU A 405 13.59 -54.58 29.03
CA GLU A 405 12.66 -54.05 28.04
C GLU A 405 12.19 -52.65 28.44
N PHE A 406 11.93 -51.80 27.44
CA PHE A 406 11.34 -50.47 27.67
C PHE A 406 9.86 -50.62 28.01
N VAL A 407 9.43 -49.97 29.08
CA VAL A 407 8.03 -49.99 29.54
C VAL A 407 7.29 -48.76 29.03
N ASN A 408 7.69 -47.57 29.47
CA ASN A 408 7.07 -46.30 29.11
C ASN A 408 7.90 -45.08 29.53
N TRP A 409 7.54 -43.92 29.00
CA TRP A 409 7.95 -42.61 29.49
C TRP A 409 7.05 -42.11 30.62
N ALA A 410 7.64 -41.41 31.58
CA ALA A 410 6.92 -40.74 32.66
C ALA A 410 7.51 -39.35 32.95
N ALA A 411 6.66 -38.38 33.26
CA ALA A 411 7.05 -37.05 33.71
C ALA A 411 5.97 -36.47 34.63
N PRO A 412 6.31 -35.56 35.57
CA PRO A 412 5.33 -34.93 36.46
C PRO A 412 4.45 -33.88 35.76
N ALA A 413 4.83 -33.40 34.57
CA ALA A 413 4.08 -32.46 33.74
C ALA A 413 4.55 -32.57 32.27
N GLY A 414 3.80 -31.98 31.34
CA GLY A 414 4.02 -32.09 29.90
C GLY A 414 3.21 -33.23 29.28
N GLU A 415 3.24 -33.31 27.94
CA GLU A 415 2.46 -34.29 27.18
C GLU A 415 3.36 -35.11 26.29
N PHE A 416 3.15 -36.44 26.25
CA PHE A 416 3.87 -37.33 25.34
C PHE A 416 3.01 -37.61 24.10
N GLY A 417 3.62 -37.64 22.92
CA GLY A 417 2.96 -38.11 21.70
C GLY A 417 2.48 -39.57 21.86
N ASN A 418 3.38 -40.46 22.26
CA ASN A 418 3.07 -41.82 22.70
C ASN A 418 4.06 -42.27 23.78
N ALA A 419 3.64 -42.26 25.04
CA ALA A 419 4.48 -42.65 26.17
C ALA A 419 4.96 -44.11 26.12
N ASN A 420 4.38 -44.99 25.30
CA ASN A 420 4.75 -46.41 25.22
C ASN A 420 5.66 -46.73 24.02
N GLU A 421 6.07 -45.73 23.24
CA GLU A 421 7.06 -45.89 22.18
C GLU A 421 8.43 -45.46 22.68
N ALA A 422 9.44 -46.31 22.45
CA ALA A 422 10.82 -46.04 22.87
C ALA A 422 11.39 -44.76 22.21
N GLU A 423 10.84 -44.33 21.08
CA GLU A 423 11.13 -43.04 20.45
C GLU A 423 9.81 -42.29 20.27
N THR A 424 9.70 -41.10 20.86
CA THR A 424 8.45 -40.32 20.86
C THR A 424 8.71 -38.82 21.00
N THR A 425 7.66 -38.00 20.95
CA THR A 425 7.73 -36.55 21.22
C THR A 425 7.25 -36.24 22.63
N PHE A 426 7.79 -35.17 23.23
CA PHE A 426 7.39 -34.62 24.51
C PHE A 426 7.19 -33.10 24.39
N ALA A 427 5.99 -32.61 24.66
CA ALA A 427 5.66 -31.20 24.66
C ALA A 427 6.06 -30.55 25.99
N MET A 428 6.94 -29.56 25.93
CA MET A 428 7.52 -28.92 27.10
C MET A 428 6.46 -28.13 27.91
N PRO A 429 6.31 -28.36 29.23
CA PRO A 429 5.40 -27.57 30.05
C PRO A 429 5.98 -26.20 30.43
N ALA A 430 5.16 -25.32 31.02
CA ALA A 430 5.57 -24.03 31.59
C ALA A 430 6.42 -24.14 32.89
N GLN A 431 7.26 -25.17 33.01
CA GLN A 431 8.13 -25.40 34.17
C GLN A 431 9.25 -26.39 33.83
N ASN A 432 10.34 -26.35 34.62
CA ASN A 432 11.41 -27.35 34.52
C ASN A 432 10.85 -28.75 34.81
N VAL A 433 11.30 -29.75 34.05
CA VAL A 433 10.74 -31.10 34.13
C VAL A 433 11.80 -32.18 33.95
N THR A 434 11.61 -33.30 34.64
CA THR A 434 12.40 -34.52 34.45
C THR A 434 11.52 -35.56 33.76
N VAL A 435 12.01 -36.06 32.62
CA VAL A 435 11.40 -37.15 31.87
C VAL A 435 12.19 -38.42 32.15
N THR A 436 11.48 -39.48 32.54
CA THR A 436 12.05 -40.77 32.91
C THR A 436 11.66 -41.84 31.90
N ALA A 437 12.64 -42.53 31.31
CA ALA A 437 12.43 -43.79 30.59
C ALA A 437 12.42 -44.94 31.60
N ASN A 438 11.30 -45.65 31.71
CA ASN A 438 11.15 -46.77 32.61
C ASN A 438 11.48 -48.09 31.90
N PHE A 439 12.25 -48.96 32.55
CA PHE A 439 12.65 -50.27 32.03
C PHE A 439 12.34 -51.39 33.03
N GLU A 440 12.10 -52.61 32.54
CA GLU A 440 11.84 -53.81 33.34
C GLU A 440 12.75 -54.96 32.89
N GLU A 441 13.19 -55.84 33.81
CA GLU A 441 14.03 -57.00 33.48
C GLU A 441 13.24 -58.09 32.73
N VAL A 442 13.80 -58.58 31.63
CA VAL A 442 13.23 -59.70 30.86
C VAL A 442 13.71 -61.03 31.47
N PRO A 443 12.81 -61.90 31.99
CA PRO A 443 13.21 -63.17 32.58
C PRO A 443 13.69 -64.17 31.51
N LEU A 444 14.82 -64.84 31.76
CA LEU A 444 15.37 -65.87 30.87
C LEU A 444 14.44 -67.09 30.76
N PRO A 445 14.30 -67.71 29.57
CA PRO A 445 13.45 -68.90 29.40
C PRO A 445 13.99 -70.11 30.16
N PRO A 446 13.12 -71.01 30.67
CA PRO A 446 13.54 -72.21 31.39
C PRO A 446 14.19 -73.24 30.46
N ILE A 447 15.29 -73.87 30.91
CA ILE A 447 15.95 -74.98 30.20
C ILE A 447 15.26 -76.29 30.62
N TYR A 448 14.72 -77.05 29.67
CA TYR A 448 14.02 -78.32 29.93
C TYR A 448 14.98 -79.52 29.97
N PRO A 449 14.63 -80.62 30.68
CA PRO A 449 15.41 -81.84 30.68
C PRO A 449 15.36 -82.55 29.31
N THR A 450 16.43 -83.22 28.92
CA THR A 450 16.48 -84.02 27.68
C THR A 450 16.89 -85.46 27.95
N VAL A 451 16.50 -86.38 27.06
CA VAL A 451 16.93 -87.78 27.09
C VAL A 451 17.25 -88.27 25.69
N THR A 452 18.32 -89.04 25.57
CA THR A 452 18.77 -89.65 24.31
C THR A 452 18.95 -91.15 24.53
N THR A 453 18.21 -91.95 23.77
CA THR A 453 18.40 -93.40 23.71
C THR A 453 19.77 -93.70 23.09
N GLN A 454 20.57 -94.53 23.73
CA GLN A 454 21.86 -94.99 23.23
C GLN A 454 21.74 -96.45 22.81
N VAL A 455 22.62 -96.89 21.89
CA VAL A 455 22.63 -98.27 21.38
C VAL A 455 22.67 -99.29 22.52
N ALA A 456 21.96 -100.41 22.33
CA ALA A 456 22.03 -101.51 23.27
C ALA A 456 23.42 -102.16 23.23
N THR A 457 23.94 -102.56 24.37
CA THR A 457 25.26 -103.18 24.52
C THR A 457 25.14 -104.51 25.25
N GLU A 458 26.22 -105.30 25.28
CA GLU A 458 26.26 -106.60 25.99
C GLU A 458 25.12 -107.54 25.60
N ILE A 459 24.75 -107.52 24.33
CA ILE A 459 23.66 -108.35 23.79
C ILE A 459 24.11 -109.81 23.78
N THR A 460 23.36 -110.68 24.47
CA THR A 460 23.51 -112.14 24.45
C THR A 460 22.35 -112.77 23.68
N THR A 461 22.24 -114.11 23.69
CA THR A 461 21.10 -114.82 23.09
C THR A 461 19.77 -114.58 23.80
N ASP A 462 19.78 -114.04 25.03
CA ASP A 462 18.61 -113.93 25.90
C ASP A 462 18.56 -112.62 26.72
N SER A 463 19.52 -111.72 26.55
CA SER A 463 19.62 -110.47 27.30
C SER A 463 20.26 -109.32 26.51
N ALA A 464 20.00 -108.08 26.92
CA ALA A 464 20.67 -106.89 26.41
C ALA A 464 20.68 -105.78 27.46
N THR A 465 21.74 -104.97 27.45
CA THR A 465 21.86 -103.76 28.27
C THR A 465 21.39 -102.56 27.47
N LEU A 466 20.27 -101.96 27.84
CA LEU A 466 19.76 -100.73 27.22
C LEU A 466 20.44 -99.52 27.85
N ASN A 467 20.85 -98.54 27.05
CA ASN A 467 21.62 -97.38 27.50
C ASN A 467 20.91 -96.06 27.18
N MET A 468 21.10 -95.04 28.01
CA MET A 468 20.62 -93.68 27.76
C MET A 468 21.55 -92.63 28.36
N ASN A 469 21.51 -91.44 27.77
CA ASN A 469 22.06 -90.20 28.33
C ASN A 469 20.90 -89.24 28.62
N TYR A 470 20.98 -88.46 29.68
CA TYR A 470 19.96 -87.45 30.00
C TYR A 470 20.57 -86.23 30.69
N THR A 471 19.90 -85.09 30.54
CA THR A 471 20.19 -83.85 31.28
C THR A 471 18.95 -83.38 32.01
N LEU A 472 19.13 -82.69 33.15
CA LEU A 472 18.07 -82.20 34.01
C LEU A 472 17.53 -80.83 33.57
N GLY A 473 18.30 -80.05 32.80
CA GLY A 473 17.95 -78.66 32.55
C GLY A 473 17.83 -77.88 33.87
N ASN A 474 16.71 -77.19 34.07
CA ASN A 474 16.38 -76.48 35.31
C ASN A 474 15.66 -77.36 36.37
N ASP A 475 15.40 -78.63 36.09
CA ASP A 475 14.79 -79.55 37.07
C ASP A 475 15.81 -79.97 38.15
N THR A 476 15.40 -80.01 39.41
CA THR A 476 16.27 -80.51 40.50
C THR A 476 16.40 -82.04 40.52
N SER A 477 15.51 -82.75 39.82
CA SER A 477 15.54 -84.22 39.67
C SER A 477 14.63 -84.68 38.54
N VAL A 478 14.99 -85.77 37.88
CA VAL A 478 14.18 -86.43 36.84
C VAL A 478 14.00 -87.91 37.16
N LYS A 479 13.00 -88.55 36.55
CA LYS A 479 12.88 -90.01 36.51
C LYS A 479 13.17 -90.50 35.10
N VAL A 480 13.91 -91.59 35.00
CA VAL A 480 14.21 -92.23 33.71
C VAL A 480 13.78 -93.68 33.69
N ARG A 481 13.41 -94.20 32.53
CA ARG A 481 13.10 -95.61 32.30
C ARG A 481 13.36 -95.98 30.84
N PHE A 482 13.48 -97.26 30.55
CA PHE A 482 13.39 -97.81 29.20
C PHE A 482 11.99 -98.33 28.89
N VAL A 483 11.63 -98.21 27.62
CA VAL A 483 10.39 -98.73 27.04
C VAL A 483 10.80 -99.59 25.84
N TYR A 484 10.37 -100.85 25.77
CA TYR A 484 10.81 -101.79 24.75
C TYR A 484 9.70 -102.75 24.30
N LYS A 485 9.80 -103.32 23.10
CA LYS A 485 8.85 -104.31 22.56
C LYS A 485 9.50 -105.14 21.45
N GLU A 486 8.89 -106.26 21.08
CA GLU A 486 9.24 -106.93 19.81
C GLU A 486 8.88 -106.04 18.63
N PHE A 487 9.68 -106.08 17.57
CA PHE A 487 9.45 -105.27 16.37
C PHE A 487 8.06 -105.52 15.75
N THR A 488 7.55 -106.74 15.89
CA THR A 488 6.22 -107.12 15.41
C THR A 488 5.08 -106.75 16.36
N ASP A 489 5.39 -106.40 17.61
CA ASP A 489 4.39 -106.05 18.61
C ASP A 489 3.90 -104.61 18.46
N THR A 490 2.68 -104.38 18.92
CA THR A 490 2.05 -103.04 18.94
C THR A 490 2.10 -102.40 20.32
N GLU A 491 2.16 -103.21 21.38
CA GLU A 491 2.19 -102.77 22.78
C GLU A 491 3.62 -102.70 23.30
N TRP A 492 3.91 -101.66 24.09
CA TRP A 492 5.21 -101.46 24.71
C TRP A 492 5.27 -102.07 26.12
N SER A 493 6.39 -102.70 26.43
CA SER A 493 6.79 -103.05 27.80
C SER A 493 7.57 -101.91 28.43
N TYR A 494 7.45 -101.77 29.76
CA TYR A 494 8.03 -100.66 30.50
C TYR A 494 8.86 -101.17 31.67
N THR A 495 10.05 -100.60 31.81
CA THR A 495 10.86 -100.74 33.03
C THR A 495 10.34 -99.80 34.13
N ALA A 496 10.79 -100.04 35.36
CA ALA A 496 10.44 -99.19 36.49
C ALA A 496 11.13 -97.82 36.38
N TRP A 497 10.47 -96.78 36.88
CA TRP A 497 11.08 -95.45 36.94
C TRP A 497 12.23 -95.38 37.95
N VAL A 498 13.35 -94.81 37.53
CA VAL A 498 14.54 -94.59 38.35
C VAL A 498 14.78 -93.10 38.55
N TYR A 499 14.91 -92.65 39.80
CA TYR A 499 15.19 -91.25 40.14
C TYR A 499 16.65 -90.87 39.90
N LYS A 500 16.88 -89.68 39.34
CA LYS A 500 18.19 -89.08 39.06
C LYS A 500 18.20 -87.61 39.48
N THR A 501 19.31 -87.19 40.08
CA THR A 501 19.48 -85.84 40.68
C THR A 501 20.67 -85.08 40.08
N ALA A 502 21.29 -85.61 39.03
CA ALA A 502 22.35 -84.98 38.26
C ALA A 502 22.34 -85.53 36.82
N ASP A 503 22.85 -84.76 35.87
CA ASP A 503 23.06 -85.18 34.49
C ASP A 503 23.91 -86.45 34.44
N GLY A 504 23.64 -87.32 33.48
CA GLY A 504 24.46 -88.50 33.31
C GLY A 504 23.83 -89.57 32.45
N THR A 505 24.20 -90.81 32.76
CA THR A 505 23.80 -91.98 31.99
C THR A 505 23.01 -92.94 32.87
N HIS A 506 22.19 -93.76 32.23
CA HIS A 506 21.53 -94.88 32.88
C HIS A 506 21.52 -96.07 31.95
N ALA A 507 21.78 -97.25 32.51
CA ALA A 507 21.72 -98.50 31.80
C ALA A 507 20.93 -99.52 32.62
N GLU A 508 20.17 -100.38 31.96
CA GLU A 508 19.40 -101.46 32.57
C GLU A 508 19.56 -102.73 31.76
N VAL A 509 19.89 -103.83 32.45
CA VAL A 509 20.03 -105.15 31.83
C VAL A 509 18.66 -105.81 31.83
N LEU A 510 18.16 -106.13 30.64
CA LEU A 510 16.90 -106.83 30.45
C LEU A 510 17.18 -108.25 29.95
N THR A 511 16.44 -109.22 30.47
CA THR A 511 16.60 -110.66 30.20
C THR A 511 15.28 -111.29 29.78
N GLY A 512 15.34 -112.43 29.10
CA GLY A 512 14.15 -113.15 28.62
C GLY A 512 13.74 -112.78 27.20
N PHE A 513 14.68 -112.26 26.41
CA PHE A 513 14.46 -112.02 24.98
C PHE A 513 14.61 -113.31 24.17
N ASP A 514 13.85 -113.42 23.07
CA ASP A 514 14.00 -114.53 22.15
C ASP A 514 15.19 -114.29 21.19
N SER A 515 16.06 -115.30 21.06
CA SER A 515 17.22 -115.23 20.18
C SER A 515 16.81 -115.05 18.72
N ASN A 516 17.51 -114.18 18.00
CA ASN A 516 17.25 -113.78 16.61
C ASN A 516 15.92 -113.05 16.36
N THR A 517 15.24 -112.59 17.42
CA THR A 517 14.08 -111.70 17.32
C THR A 517 14.51 -110.23 17.42
N MET A 518 14.02 -109.36 16.54
CA MET A 518 14.33 -107.93 16.59
C MET A 518 13.44 -107.23 17.64
N TYR A 519 14.06 -106.44 18.51
CA TYR A 519 13.38 -105.62 19.51
C TYR A 519 13.59 -104.13 19.22
N GLU A 520 12.56 -103.33 19.49
CA GLU A 520 12.62 -101.87 19.52
C GLU A 520 12.67 -101.39 20.97
N PHE A 521 13.47 -100.35 21.25
CA PHE A 521 13.49 -99.70 22.55
C PHE A 521 13.71 -98.20 22.44
N LYS A 522 13.24 -97.46 23.43
CA LYS A 522 13.55 -96.05 23.65
C LYS A 522 13.77 -95.76 25.11
N ALA A 523 14.62 -94.78 25.38
CA ALA A 523 14.72 -94.15 26.67
C ALA A 523 13.55 -93.17 26.86
N GLN A 524 13.04 -93.06 28.07
CA GLN A 524 12.01 -92.10 28.42
C GLN A 524 12.39 -91.43 29.73
N LEU A 525 12.24 -90.11 29.78
CA LEU A 525 12.46 -89.29 30.95
C LEU A 525 11.20 -88.52 31.30
N THR A 526 10.95 -88.31 32.59
CA THR A 526 9.90 -87.40 33.08
C THR A 526 10.41 -86.52 34.23
N GLY A 527 10.22 -85.22 34.09
CA GLY A 527 10.54 -84.16 35.05
C GLY A 527 9.50 -83.05 34.96
N SER A 528 9.91 -81.81 34.68
CA SER A 528 9.04 -80.70 34.26
C SER A 528 8.29 -80.99 32.95
N ALA A 529 8.87 -81.84 32.09
CA ALA A 529 8.25 -82.40 30.89
C ALA A 529 8.54 -83.90 30.77
N THR A 530 7.70 -84.62 30.02
CA THR A 530 7.98 -86.02 29.63
C THR A 530 8.57 -86.02 28.24
N VAL A 531 9.78 -86.56 28.11
CA VAL A 531 10.56 -86.59 26.86
C VAL A 531 10.87 -88.03 26.51
N ASP A 532 10.61 -88.40 25.26
CA ASP A 532 10.99 -89.69 24.69
C ASP A 532 12.28 -89.50 23.88
N GLY A 533 13.24 -90.39 24.08
CA GLY A 533 14.39 -90.53 23.21
C GLY A 533 14.02 -91.28 21.93
N ASP A 534 14.95 -91.30 20.98
CA ASP A 534 14.77 -91.99 19.71
C ASP A 534 14.52 -93.50 19.91
N ILE A 535 13.76 -94.10 19.00
CA ILE A 535 13.56 -95.55 18.97
C ILE A 535 14.77 -96.18 18.29
N LEU A 536 15.47 -97.05 19.01
CA LEU A 536 16.57 -97.87 18.51
C LEU A 536 16.17 -99.34 18.48
N GLN A 537 16.92 -100.13 17.71
CA GLN A 537 16.67 -101.56 17.52
C GLN A 537 17.89 -102.38 17.92
N PHE A 538 17.65 -103.60 18.40
CA PHE A 538 18.69 -104.61 18.61
C PHE A 538 18.11 -106.02 18.39
N THR A 539 18.99 -106.98 18.12
CA THR A 539 18.64 -108.40 17.93
C THR A 539 19.54 -109.27 18.82
N PRO A 540 19.00 -110.08 19.75
CA PRO A 540 19.76 -111.01 20.59
C PRO A 540 20.41 -112.14 19.78
N ASP A 541 21.71 -112.06 19.50
CA ASP A 541 22.48 -113.09 18.76
C ASP A 541 23.96 -113.14 19.23
N THR A 542 24.57 -114.32 19.16
CA THR A 542 25.99 -114.55 19.48
C THR A 542 26.90 -114.21 18.29
N SER A 543 27.24 -112.93 18.08
CA SER A 543 28.35 -112.58 17.18
C SER A 543 28.91 -111.17 17.40
N SER A 544 30.23 -111.10 17.46
CA SER A 544 31.12 -109.95 17.69
C SER A 544 31.30 -109.00 16.50
N GLU A 545 31.11 -107.69 16.75
CA GLU A 545 31.72 -106.46 16.14
C GLU A 545 31.66 -106.20 14.60
N PRO A 546 31.85 -104.94 14.13
CA PRO A 546 30.96 -104.24 13.20
C PRO A 546 31.61 -104.06 11.79
N PRO A 547 30.90 -103.53 10.76
CA PRO A 547 31.06 -102.09 10.48
C PRO A 547 29.90 -101.40 9.71
N ALA A 548 29.92 -100.07 9.86
CA ALA A 548 29.65 -98.95 8.94
C ALA A 548 28.83 -99.06 7.63
N ASP A 549 28.34 -97.87 7.28
CA ASP A 549 27.85 -97.34 6.00
C ASP A 549 26.41 -97.67 5.61
N SER A 550 25.55 -96.66 5.58
CA SER A 550 25.54 -95.70 4.46
C SER A 550 24.33 -94.76 4.51
N LEU A 551 24.62 -93.50 4.18
CA LEU A 551 23.85 -92.60 3.30
C LEU A 551 22.35 -92.42 3.56
N SER A 552 21.91 -91.17 3.68
CA SER A 552 20.90 -90.58 2.78
C SER A 552 20.61 -89.16 3.25
N SER A 553 21.12 -88.16 2.53
CA SER A 553 20.35 -87.37 1.57
C SER A 553 19.42 -86.39 2.29
N GLY A 554 19.85 -85.14 2.48
CA GLY A 554 19.97 -84.23 1.35
C GLY A 554 18.69 -83.40 1.32
N GLY A 555 18.70 -82.31 2.09
CA GLY A 555 17.60 -81.36 2.14
C GLY A 555 17.32 -80.77 0.75
N GLY A 556 16.12 -81.04 0.24
CA GLY A 556 15.53 -80.30 -0.86
C GLY A 556 14.65 -79.21 -0.27
N GLY A 557 15.20 -78.00 -0.11
CA GLY A 557 14.43 -76.83 0.31
C GLY A 557 13.31 -76.52 -0.69
N CYS A 558 12.12 -76.22 -0.19
CA CYS A 558 11.04 -75.68 -1.02
C CYS A 558 11.45 -74.30 -1.58
N PHE A 559 10.99 -73.96 -2.78
CA PHE A 559 11.17 -72.63 -3.37
C PHE A 559 9.87 -71.82 -3.23
N ILE A 560 9.94 -70.49 -3.22
CA ILE A 560 8.80 -69.59 -2.92
C ILE A 560 7.59 -69.86 -3.82
N ALA A 561 7.80 -70.05 -5.13
CA ALA A 561 6.73 -70.40 -6.08
C ALA A 561 6.08 -71.76 -5.77
N THR A 562 6.88 -72.76 -5.41
CA THR A 562 6.38 -74.10 -5.01
C THR A 562 5.63 -74.05 -3.68
N ALA A 563 6.06 -73.20 -2.73
CA ALA A 563 5.38 -72.99 -1.45
C ALA A 563 4.03 -72.28 -1.63
N ALA A 564 3.96 -71.28 -2.52
CA ALA A 564 2.74 -70.53 -2.82
C ALA A 564 1.65 -71.39 -3.49
N TYR A 565 1.99 -72.19 -4.51
CA TYR A 565 1.03 -73.11 -5.15
C TYR A 565 0.82 -74.41 -4.38
N GLY A 566 1.75 -74.79 -3.50
CA GLY A 566 1.66 -76.01 -2.70
C GLY A 566 1.95 -77.31 -3.42
N THR A 567 2.33 -77.23 -4.69
CA THR A 567 2.75 -78.37 -5.50
C THR A 567 3.83 -77.91 -6.47
N PRO A 568 4.87 -78.71 -6.71
CA PRO A 568 5.88 -78.42 -7.72
C PRO A 568 5.40 -78.65 -9.16
N ALA A 569 4.15 -79.11 -9.35
CA ALA A 569 3.56 -79.51 -10.62
C ALA A 569 2.43 -78.57 -11.10
N ALA A 570 2.40 -77.31 -10.62
CA ALA A 570 1.46 -76.32 -11.14
C ALA A 570 1.95 -75.81 -12.51
N GLU A 571 1.05 -75.71 -13.50
CA GLU A 571 1.38 -75.29 -14.88
C GLU A 571 2.07 -73.91 -14.91
N GLN A 572 1.71 -73.01 -13.99
CA GLN A 572 2.31 -71.70 -13.81
C GLN A 572 3.80 -71.75 -13.41
N ILE A 573 4.21 -72.78 -12.66
CA ILE A 573 5.60 -72.97 -12.24
C ILE A 573 6.45 -73.43 -13.43
N ASP A 574 5.87 -74.20 -14.36
CA ASP A 574 6.59 -74.69 -15.53
C ASP A 574 6.92 -73.53 -16.50
N ILE A 575 6.05 -72.54 -16.63
CA ILE A 575 6.32 -71.27 -17.37
C ILE A 575 7.53 -70.53 -16.77
N LEU A 576 7.60 -70.42 -15.44
CA LEU A 576 8.72 -69.76 -14.76
C LEU A 576 10.04 -70.55 -14.85
N ARG A 577 9.96 -71.88 -14.87
CA ARG A 577 11.13 -72.77 -15.09
C ARG A 577 11.66 -72.62 -16.51
N GLU A 578 10.79 -72.58 -17.50
CA GLU A 578 11.17 -72.42 -18.90
C GLU A 578 11.79 -71.04 -19.16
N PHE A 579 11.20 -69.97 -18.62
CA PHE A 579 11.80 -68.62 -18.69
C PHE A 579 13.16 -68.54 -18.00
N ARG A 580 13.32 -69.19 -16.84
CA ARG A 580 14.62 -69.29 -16.17
C ARG A 580 15.66 -69.94 -17.08
N ASP A 581 15.31 -71.06 -17.70
CA ASP A 581 16.26 -71.87 -18.47
C ASP A 581 16.62 -71.24 -19.82
N ILE A 582 15.67 -70.56 -20.48
CA ILE A 582 15.89 -69.95 -21.79
C ILE A 582 16.45 -68.53 -21.68
N VAL A 583 16.00 -67.72 -20.71
CA VAL A 583 16.33 -66.29 -20.64
C VAL A 583 17.35 -65.99 -19.55
N LEU A 584 17.12 -66.48 -18.33
CA LEU A 584 17.98 -66.12 -17.20
C LEU A 584 19.31 -66.87 -17.24
N MET A 585 19.31 -68.14 -17.64
CA MET A 585 20.52 -68.97 -17.67
C MET A 585 21.43 -68.72 -18.87
N GLU A 586 20.94 -68.10 -19.96
CA GLU A 586 21.81 -67.66 -21.07
C GLU A 586 22.62 -66.40 -20.75
N SER A 587 22.23 -65.64 -19.71
CA SER A 587 22.94 -64.42 -19.30
C SER A 587 23.75 -64.60 -18.01
N THR A 588 24.94 -64.01 -17.97
CA THR A 588 25.81 -64.04 -16.76
C THR A 588 25.15 -63.37 -15.55
N VAL A 589 24.29 -62.36 -15.78
CA VAL A 589 23.56 -61.65 -14.72
C VAL A 589 22.35 -62.46 -14.25
N GLY A 590 21.60 -63.07 -15.17
CA GLY A 590 20.45 -63.91 -14.83
C GLY A 590 20.85 -65.19 -14.09
N SER A 591 21.95 -65.84 -14.46
CA SER A 591 22.45 -67.01 -13.73
C SER A 591 22.92 -66.69 -12.30
N GLN A 592 23.48 -65.50 -12.06
CA GLN A 592 23.78 -65.03 -10.69
C GLN A 592 22.51 -64.71 -9.88
N PHE A 593 21.49 -64.12 -10.52
CA PHE A 593 20.19 -63.88 -9.89
C PHE A 593 19.50 -65.21 -9.49
N VAL A 594 19.53 -66.21 -10.36
CA VAL A 594 19.00 -67.55 -10.06
C VAL A 594 19.77 -68.20 -8.90
N ALA A 595 21.11 -68.09 -8.88
CA ALA A 595 21.91 -68.61 -7.78
C ALA A 595 21.55 -67.97 -6.43
N LEU A 596 21.33 -66.65 -6.41
CA LEU A 596 20.88 -65.91 -5.23
C LEU A 596 19.48 -66.36 -4.79
N TYR A 597 18.55 -66.49 -5.75
CA TYR A 597 17.20 -66.98 -5.48
C TYR A 597 17.23 -68.38 -4.85
N TYR A 598 18.05 -69.31 -5.34
CA TYR A 598 18.15 -70.66 -4.79
C TYR A 598 18.77 -70.71 -3.39
N GLN A 599 19.66 -69.76 -3.07
CA GLN A 599 20.30 -69.67 -1.77
C GLN A 599 19.37 -69.10 -0.69
N PHE A 600 18.55 -68.10 -1.03
CA PHE A 600 17.76 -67.35 -0.04
C PHE A 600 16.28 -67.74 -0.01
N SER A 601 15.77 -68.43 -1.02
CA SER A 601 14.35 -68.84 -1.05
C SER A 601 13.95 -69.95 -0.07
N PRO A 602 14.79 -70.93 0.33
CA PRO A 602 14.34 -72.02 1.20
C PRO A 602 13.77 -71.56 2.56
N PRO A 603 14.42 -70.66 3.33
CA PRO A 603 13.88 -70.19 4.61
C PRO A 603 12.57 -69.41 4.45
N VAL A 604 12.46 -68.64 3.36
CA VAL A 604 11.27 -67.82 3.04
C VAL A 604 10.12 -68.72 2.56
N ALA A 605 10.42 -69.74 1.76
CA ALA A 605 9.46 -70.72 1.28
C ALA A 605 8.92 -71.60 2.41
N ASP A 606 9.78 -72.02 3.35
CA ASP A 606 9.38 -72.77 4.55
C ASP A 606 8.42 -71.94 5.40
N PHE A 607 8.72 -70.66 5.62
CA PHE A 607 7.84 -69.72 6.34
C PHE A 607 6.48 -69.52 5.66
N ILE A 608 6.46 -69.38 4.34
CA ILE A 608 5.21 -69.22 3.57
C ILE A 608 4.40 -70.52 3.58
N SER A 609 5.04 -71.69 3.41
CA SER A 609 4.36 -72.99 3.28
C SER A 609 3.50 -73.37 4.50
N GLY A 610 3.86 -72.84 5.69
CA GLY A 610 3.17 -73.09 6.96
C GLY A 610 1.87 -72.31 7.16
N SER A 611 1.51 -71.36 6.28
CA SER A 611 0.30 -70.54 6.41
C SER A 611 -0.53 -70.51 5.12
N SER A 612 -1.76 -71.02 5.18
CA SER A 612 -2.70 -70.97 4.04
C SER A 612 -3.00 -69.55 3.58
N PHE A 613 -3.02 -68.58 4.51
CA PHE A 613 -3.25 -67.17 4.22
C PHE A 613 -2.06 -66.51 3.50
N LEU A 614 -0.83 -66.74 3.97
CA LEU A 614 0.38 -66.20 3.32
C LEU A 614 0.61 -66.83 1.94
N ARG A 615 0.26 -68.11 1.77
CA ARG A 615 0.31 -68.79 0.47
C ARG A 615 -0.61 -68.13 -0.54
N THR A 616 -1.84 -67.78 -0.14
CA THR A 616 -2.77 -67.06 -1.01
C THR A 616 -2.27 -65.65 -1.34
N LEU A 617 -1.75 -64.90 -0.36
CA LEU A 617 -1.22 -63.56 -0.62
C LEU A 617 -0.02 -63.58 -1.56
N VAL A 618 0.95 -64.46 -1.32
CA VAL A 618 2.15 -64.55 -2.17
C VAL A 618 1.80 -65.10 -3.55
N ARG A 619 0.84 -66.03 -3.66
CA ARG A 619 0.39 -66.53 -4.95
C ARG A 619 -0.27 -65.42 -5.78
N GLU A 620 -1.31 -64.77 -5.25
CA GLU A 620 -2.14 -63.84 -6.02
C GLU A 620 -1.48 -62.48 -6.27
N PHE A 621 -0.63 -62.00 -5.35
CA PHE A 621 -0.03 -60.66 -5.44
C PHE A 621 1.43 -60.65 -5.91
N LEU A 622 2.12 -61.80 -5.89
CA LEU A 622 3.53 -61.87 -6.27
C LEU A 622 3.76 -62.85 -7.41
N VAL A 623 3.33 -64.11 -7.27
CA VAL A 623 3.68 -65.17 -8.25
C VAL A 623 2.80 -65.11 -9.49
N ASP A 624 1.46 -65.02 -9.35
CA ASP A 624 0.52 -64.95 -10.48
C ASP A 624 0.75 -63.72 -11.39
N PRO A 625 1.01 -62.50 -10.87
CA PRO A 625 1.33 -61.35 -11.71
C PRO A 625 2.64 -61.53 -12.49
N VAL A 626 3.65 -62.14 -11.87
CA VAL A 626 4.94 -62.43 -12.54
C VAL A 626 4.78 -63.49 -13.62
N VAL A 627 4.02 -64.55 -13.34
CA VAL A 627 3.66 -65.58 -14.34
C VAL A 627 2.93 -64.94 -15.50
N TRP A 628 1.94 -64.08 -15.24
CA TRP A 628 1.19 -63.39 -16.29
C TRP A 628 2.09 -62.52 -17.18
N VAL A 629 3.03 -61.77 -16.60
CA VAL A 629 4.00 -60.96 -17.36
C VAL A 629 4.90 -61.84 -18.21
N VAL A 630 5.42 -62.93 -17.65
CA VAL A 630 6.33 -63.87 -18.34
C VAL A 630 5.60 -64.61 -19.47
N GLU A 631 4.39 -65.09 -19.23
CA GLU A 631 3.53 -65.77 -20.20
C GLU A 631 3.11 -64.83 -21.33
N THR A 632 2.73 -63.59 -21.02
CA THR A 632 2.38 -62.57 -22.02
C THR A 632 3.59 -62.19 -22.90
N ALA A 633 4.80 -62.20 -22.31
CA ALA A 633 6.04 -62.00 -23.04
C ALA A 633 6.52 -63.25 -23.79
N GLY A 634 5.86 -64.41 -23.63
CA GLY A 634 6.26 -65.73 -24.16
C GLY A 634 6.65 -65.73 -25.63
N TYR A 635 5.90 -65.00 -26.48
CA TYR A 635 6.18 -64.90 -27.91
C TYR A 635 7.56 -64.30 -28.26
N ILE A 636 8.15 -63.53 -27.34
CA ILE A 636 9.43 -62.82 -27.52
C ILE A 636 10.62 -63.72 -27.16
N TRP A 637 10.46 -64.65 -26.21
CA TRP A 637 11.57 -65.44 -25.66
C TRP A 637 11.46 -66.95 -25.87
N GLN A 638 10.32 -67.47 -26.34
CA GLN A 638 10.16 -68.89 -26.73
C GLN A 638 10.47 -69.18 -28.21
N ASN A 639 10.89 -68.17 -29.01
CA ASN A 639 11.20 -68.30 -30.45
C ASN A 639 12.67 -68.18 -30.77
#